data_AF-A0A535S956-F1
#
_entry.id   AF-A0A535S956-F1
#
_cell.length_a   1.000
_cell.length_b   1.000
_cell.length_c   1.000
_cell.angle_alpha   90.00
_cell.angle_beta   90.00
_cell.angle_gamma   90.00
#
_symmetry.space_group_name_H-M   'P 1'
#
loop_
_entity.id
_entity.type
_entity.pdbx_description
1 polymer ?
#
loop_
_entity_poly.entity_id
_entity_poly.type
_entity_poly.pdbx_seq_one_letter_code
_entity_poly.pdbx_strand_id
1 'polypeptide(L)'
;MSNHFYTASEAQDILGISKGMFFRKVQEGLIPKIILPGMKQGVYPKRDIDAIAKSMNMLFEQYDKIVFSKSTPADQLEEMNIGIRCFGSDFITPLPERIAFQQKSDFTFHFLKVDGRVVGYISMFRFSENFLDDLLTGRKIEHDITVDEMEPFIRLEPFGIYIDVIAVDPNLPAHVRHLYAGLLVSHAVDLLANLIANGYQITHIYTVTSTEEGDNLVKKLGFRHLEKKSIVHSRSAYEYVLDEKGVQHLRMFNHRGNK
;
A
#
# COMPACT_ATOMS: atom_id res chain seq x y z
N MET A 1 33.47 18.53 -24.61
CA MET A 1 32.03 18.43 -24.29
C MET A 1 31.89 18.62 -22.79
N SER A 2 30.95 19.45 -22.35
CA SER A 2 30.86 19.95 -20.98
C SER A 2 30.67 18.82 -19.97
N ASN A 3 31.48 18.80 -18.91
CA ASN A 3 31.61 17.71 -17.94
C ASN A 3 30.33 17.43 -17.10
N HIS A 4 29.20 18.06 -17.44
CA HIS A 4 27.98 18.18 -16.64
C HIS A 4 26.77 17.47 -17.27
N PHE A 5 26.91 16.92 -18.47
CA PHE A 5 25.81 16.22 -19.15
C PHE A 5 26.22 14.82 -19.62
N TYR A 6 25.23 13.94 -19.71
CA TYR A 6 25.28 12.65 -20.39
C TYR A 6 24.60 12.72 -21.75
N THR A 7 25.09 11.90 -22.68
CA THR A 7 24.38 11.49 -23.89
C THR A 7 23.25 10.53 -23.54
N ALA A 8 22.37 10.25 -24.51
CA ALA A 8 21.29 9.29 -24.31
C ALA A 8 21.80 7.87 -24.01
N SER A 9 22.91 7.46 -24.64
CA SER A 9 23.49 6.13 -24.40
C SER A 9 24.08 6.05 -22.99
N GLU A 10 24.87 7.05 -22.59
CA GLU A 10 25.47 7.08 -21.24
C GLU A 10 24.39 7.11 -20.14
N ALA A 11 23.35 7.92 -20.32
CA ALA A 11 22.24 7.96 -19.37
C ALA A 11 21.44 6.64 -19.32
N GLN A 12 21.31 5.93 -20.45
CA GLN A 12 20.70 4.60 -20.49
C GLN A 12 21.53 3.58 -19.71
N ASP A 13 22.84 3.57 -19.96
CA ASP A 13 23.77 2.64 -19.33
C ASP A 13 23.83 2.86 -17.82
N ILE A 14 23.84 4.12 -17.36
CA ILE A 14 23.84 4.48 -15.94
C ILE A 14 22.55 4.08 -15.24
N LEU A 15 21.40 4.23 -15.92
CA LEU A 15 20.10 3.85 -15.36
C LEU A 15 19.81 2.35 -15.47
N GLY A 16 20.57 1.59 -16.27
CA GLY A 16 20.37 0.16 -16.46
C GLY A 16 19.03 -0.20 -17.13
N ILE A 17 18.45 0.70 -17.94
CA ILE A 17 17.14 0.48 -18.58
C ILE A 17 17.24 0.36 -20.10
N SER A 18 16.32 -0.40 -20.69
CA SER A 18 16.26 -0.57 -22.14
C SER A 18 16.00 0.76 -22.86
N LYS A 19 16.52 0.87 -24.09
CA LYS A 19 16.35 2.06 -24.94
C LYS A 19 14.88 2.49 -25.07
N GLY A 20 13.97 1.54 -25.27
CA GLY A 20 12.54 1.83 -25.40
C GLY A 20 11.94 2.41 -24.11
N MET A 21 12.29 1.84 -22.96
CA MET A 21 11.85 2.34 -21.66
C MET A 21 12.42 3.74 -21.37
N PHE A 22 13.69 3.97 -21.69
CA PHE A 22 14.33 5.27 -21.52
C PHE A 22 13.60 6.38 -22.27
N PHE A 23 13.37 6.21 -23.58
CA PHE A 23 12.70 7.25 -24.37
C PHE A 23 11.25 7.48 -23.96
N ARG A 24 10.55 6.43 -23.51
CA ARG A 24 9.22 6.56 -22.92
C ARG A 24 9.25 7.42 -21.66
N LYS A 25 10.16 7.16 -20.71
CA LYS A 25 10.29 7.96 -19.48
C LYS A 25 10.73 9.41 -19.75
N VAL A 26 11.50 9.65 -20.81
CA VAL A 26 11.82 11.00 -21.30
C VAL A 26 10.56 11.70 -21.84
N GLN A 27 9.73 11.02 -22.62
CA GLN A 27 8.47 11.57 -23.14
C GLN A 27 7.47 11.88 -22.03
N GLU A 28 7.44 11.05 -20.98
CA GLU A 28 6.62 11.23 -19.78
C GLU A 28 7.14 12.36 -18.87
N GLY A 29 8.31 12.94 -19.16
CA GLY A 29 8.93 14.01 -18.37
C GLY A 29 9.62 13.54 -17.09
N LEU A 30 9.73 12.23 -16.87
CA LEU A 30 10.37 11.63 -15.70
C LEU A 30 11.90 11.69 -15.78
N ILE A 31 12.46 11.71 -16.99
CA ILE A 31 13.89 11.91 -17.22
C ILE A 31 14.07 13.29 -17.87
N PRO A 32 14.67 14.27 -17.15
CA PRO A 32 14.87 15.61 -17.67
C PRO A 32 15.77 15.62 -18.90
N LYS A 33 15.25 16.15 -20.01
CA LYS A 33 16.00 16.33 -21.27
C LYS A 33 16.13 17.81 -21.57
N ILE A 34 17.35 18.25 -21.84
CA ILE A 34 17.66 19.64 -22.19
C ILE A 34 18.21 19.69 -23.61
N ILE A 35 17.75 20.65 -24.42
CA ILE A 35 18.32 20.93 -25.74
C ILE A 35 19.17 22.20 -25.60
N LEU A 36 20.49 22.07 -25.74
CA LEU A 36 21.39 23.22 -25.63
C LEU A 36 21.29 24.12 -26.87
N PRO A 37 21.55 25.44 -26.74
CA PRO A 37 21.53 26.36 -27.87
C PRO A 37 22.44 25.88 -29.01
N GLY A 38 21.91 25.82 -30.23
CA GLY A 38 22.63 25.36 -31.42
C GLY A 38 22.72 23.84 -31.60
N MET A 39 22.18 23.04 -30.68
CA MET A 39 22.16 21.58 -30.81
C MET A 39 20.79 21.06 -31.27
N LYS A 40 20.80 20.05 -32.15
CA LYS A 40 19.57 19.32 -32.55
C LYS A 40 19.26 18.14 -31.63
N GLN A 41 20.26 17.62 -30.94
CA GLN A 41 20.12 16.49 -30.02
C GLN A 41 20.05 17.00 -28.58
N GLY A 42 19.16 16.40 -27.78
CA GLY A 42 19.06 16.70 -26.37
C GLY A 42 20.09 15.92 -25.55
N VAL A 43 20.48 16.51 -24.42
CA VAL A 43 21.40 15.98 -23.42
C VAL A 43 20.72 15.87 -22.07
N TYR A 44 21.31 15.12 -21.15
CA TYR A 44 20.71 14.78 -19.86
C TYR A 44 21.63 15.26 -18.72
N PRO A 45 21.16 16.11 -17.79
CA PRO A 45 22.01 16.59 -16.70
C PRO A 45 22.55 15.44 -15.85
N LYS A 46 23.87 15.37 -15.63
CA LYS A 46 24.48 14.28 -14.85
C LYS A 46 23.87 14.16 -13.46
N ARG A 47 23.75 15.30 -12.76
CA ARG A 47 23.16 15.37 -11.42
C ARG A 47 21.79 14.69 -11.34
N ASP A 48 20.94 14.91 -12.32
CA ASP A 48 19.57 14.39 -12.30
C ASP A 48 19.56 12.90 -12.65
N ILE A 49 20.36 12.46 -13.63
CA ILE A 49 20.53 11.04 -13.96
C ILE A 49 21.14 10.26 -12.79
N ASP A 50 22.18 10.79 -12.16
CA ASP A 50 22.85 10.15 -11.03
C ASP A 50 21.93 10.05 -9.81
N ALA A 51 21.08 11.06 -9.56
CA ALA A 51 20.07 11.01 -8.51
C ALA A 51 19.01 9.94 -8.77
N ILE A 52 18.56 9.81 -10.02
CA ILE A 52 17.63 8.75 -10.43
C ILE A 52 18.31 7.38 -10.30
N ALA A 53 19.53 7.23 -10.80
CA ALA A 53 20.31 5.99 -10.73
C ALA A 53 20.54 5.56 -9.28
N LYS A 54 20.89 6.49 -8.39
CA LYS A 54 21.03 6.23 -6.96
C LYS A 54 19.73 5.76 -6.33
N SER A 55 18.59 6.35 -6.72
CA SER A 55 17.27 5.93 -6.25
C SER A 55 16.89 4.53 -6.77
N MET A 56 17.23 4.23 -8.03
CA MET A 56 16.99 2.92 -8.66
C MET A 56 17.88 1.82 -8.07
N ASN A 57 19.17 2.10 -7.85
CA ASN A 57 20.08 1.14 -7.23
C ASN A 57 19.71 0.89 -5.76
N MET A 58 19.26 1.91 -5.03
CA MET A 58 18.67 1.72 -3.70
C MET A 58 17.43 0.82 -3.76
N LEU A 59 16.58 0.95 -4.77
CA LEU A 59 15.44 0.06 -4.99
C LEU A 59 15.89 -1.38 -5.30
N PHE A 60 16.83 -1.58 -6.24
CA PHE A 60 17.29 -2.91 -6.66
C PHE A 60 18.08 -3.67 -5.58
N GLU A 61 18.96 -3.00 -4.83
CA GLU A 61 19.64 -3.61 -3.67
C GLU A 61 18.67 -3.89 -2.51
N GLN A 62 17.54 -3.20 -2.44
CA GLN A 62 16.47 -3.46 -1.47
C GLN A 62 15.55 -4.60 -1.90
N TYR A 63 15.37 -4.92 -3.18
CA TYR A 63 14.42 -5.96 -3.63
C TYR A 63 14.75 -7.36 -3.08
N ASP A 64 16.03 -7.73 -2.94
CA ASP A 64 16.44 -9.00 -2.30
C ASP A 64 16.18 -9.03 -0.79
N LYS A 65 15.81 -7.88 -0.20
CA LYS A 65 15.61 -7.68 1.24
C LYS A 65 14.21 -7.18 1.61
N ILE A 66 13.37 -6.92 0.61
CA ILE A 66 11.97 -6.57 0.76
C ILE A 66 11.16 -7.86 0.83
N VAL A 67 10.49 -8.09 1.95
CA VAL A 67 9.67 -9.28 2.16
C VAL A 67 8.25 -8.86 2.49
N PHE A 68 7.28 -9.44 1.78
CA PHE A 68 5.87 -9.37 2.13
C PHE A 68 5.41 -10.75 2.55
N SER A 69 4.74 -10.85 3.69
CA SER A 69 4.21 -12.12 4.16
C SER A 69 3.12 -11.93 5.21
N LYS A 70 2.48 -13.05 5.55
CA LYS A 70 1.64 -13.12 6.74
C LYS A 70 2.50 -12.97 7.99
N SER A 71 1.90 -12.39 9.02
CA SER A 71 2.65 -11.94 10.19
C SER A 71 2.85 -13.07 11.20
N THR A 72 4.09 -13.26 11.66
CA THR A 72 4.39 -14.10 12.82
C THR A 72 4.14 -13.31 14.11
N PRO A 73 4.07 -13.97 15.29
CA PRO A 73 3.94 -13.26 16.56
C PRO A 73 5.04 -12.21 16.81
N ALA A 74 6.26 -12.46 16.35
CA ALA A 74 7.36 -11.50 16.45
C ALA A 74 7.12 -10.27 15.56
N ASP A 75 6.57 -10.47 14.37
CA ASP A 75 6.24 -9.39 13.44
C ASP A 75 5.10 -8.54 13.99
N GLN A 76 4.07 -9.17 14.54
CA GLN A 76 2.93 -8.48 15.14
C GLN A 76 3.34 -7.59 16.31
N LEU A 77 4.40 -7.94 17.05
CA LEU A 77 4.96 -7.06 18.08
C LEU A 77 5.60 -5.80 17.46
N GLU A 78 6.34 -5.93 16.35
CA GLU A 78 6.88 -4.77 15.63
C GLU A 78 5.78 -3.90 15.02
N GLU A 79 4.75 -4.53 14.43
CA GLU A 79 3.55 -3.86 13.90
C GLU A 79 2.80 -3.10 14.98
N MET A 80 2.59 -3.71 16.14
CA MET A 80 1.97 -3.07 17.29
C MET A 80 2.73 -1.81 17.67
N ASN A 81 4.06 -1.86 17.69
CA ASN A 81 4.89 -0.69 17.96
C ASN A 81 4.75 0.39 16.86
N ILE A 82 4.65 0.02 15.58
CA ILE A 82 4.36 0.96 14.48
C ILE A 82 2.99 1.60 14.69
N GLY A 83 1.97 0.80 14.98
CA GLY A 83 0.61 1.26 15.25
C GLY A 83 0.58 2.25 16.41
N ILE A 84 1.25 1.97 17.52
CA ILE A 84 1.37 2.89 18.66
C ILE A 84 1.97 4.23 18.23
N ARG A 85 2.99 4.23 17.37
CA ARG A 85 3.59 5.48 16.84
C ARG A 85 2.66 6.23 15.89
N CYS A 86 1.85 5.52 15.10
CA CYS A 86 0.92 6.11 14.15
C CYS A 86 -0.35 6.68 14.83
N PHE A 87 -0.90 5.95 15.79
CA PHE A 87 -2.27 6.16 16.28
C PHE A 87 -2.35 6.40 17.79
N GLY A 88 -1.27 6.15 18.54
CA GLY A 88 -1.26 6.16 20.01
C GLY A 88 -1.56 4.78 20.61
N SER A 89 -1.26 4.58 21.89
CA SER A 89 -1.40 3.27 22.56
C SER A 89 -2.83 2.82 22.74
N ASP A 90 -3.76 3.76 22.91
CA ASP A 90 -5.13 3.48 23.34
C ASP A 90 -5.96 2.80 22.24
N PHE A 91 -5.52 2.91 20.99
CA PHE A 91 -6.20 2.38 19.80
C PHE A 91 -5.60 1.07 19.29
N ILE A 92 -4.67 0.48 20.04
CA ILE A 92 -3.92 -0.69 19.58
C ILE A 92 -4.39 -1.93 20.31
N THR A 93 -4.87 -2.90 19.54
CA THR A 93 -5.21 -4.24 20.05
C THR A 93 -3.96 -4.87 20.68
N PRO A 94 -4.04 -5.41 21.91
CA PRO A 94 -2.89 -6.04 22.54
C PRO A 94 -2.42 -7.30 21.80
N LEU A 95 -1.15 -7.66 22.00
CA LEU A 95 -0.50 -8.75 21.25
C LEU A 95 -1.20 -10.12 21.36
N PRO A 96 -1.67 -10.59 22.54
CA PRO A 96 -2.36 -11.88 22.64
C PRO A 96 -3.60 -11.97 21.74
N GLU A 97 -4.39 -10.90 21.69
CA GLU A 97 -5.58 -10.79 20.85
C GLU A 97 -5.21 -10.76 19.37
N ARG A 98 -4.17 -10.02 18.97
CA ARG A 98 -3.67 -10.03 17.58
C ARG A 98 -3.23 -11.43 17.13
N ILE A 99 -2.57 -12.18 18.00
CA ILE A 99 -2.17 -13.57 17.73
C ILE A 99 -3.42 -14.44 17.55
N ALA A 100 -4.43 -14.29 18.42
CA ALA A 100 -5.68 -15.04 18.32
C ALA A 100 -6.46 -14.70 17.04
N PHE A 101 -6.48 -13.43 16.62
CA PHE A 101 -7.08 -13.01 15.34
C PHE A 101 -6.41 -13.70 14.16
N GLN A 102 -5.08 -13.72 14.11
CA GLN A 102 -4.31 -14.38 13.04
C GLN A 102 -4.50 -15.89 13.02
N GLN A 103 -4.69 -16.53 14.18
CA GLN A 103 -5.02 -17.95 14.26
C GLN A 103 -6.41 -18.26 13.71
N LYS A 104 -7.38 -17.34 13.89
CA LYS A 104 -8.74 -17.48 13.34
C LYS A 104 -8.79 -17.23 11.83
N SER A 105 -7.97 -16.32 11.32
CA SER A 105 -7.80 -16.12 9.89
C SER A 105 -6.36 -15.79 9.51
N ASP A 106 -5.79 -16.64 8.66
CA ASP A 106 -4.44 -16.46 8.12
C ASP A 106 -4.29 -15.19 7.28
N PHE A 107 -5.40 -14.53 6.91
CA PHE A 107 -5.38 -13.33 6.08
C PHE A 107 -5.33 -12.03 6.88
N THR A 108 -5.43 -12.09 8.21
CA THR A 108 -5.67 -10.89 9.03
C THR A 108 -4.53 -9.90 9.00
N PHE A 109 -3.32 -10.28 9.40
CA PHE A 109 -2.17 -9.37 9.44
C PHE A 109 -1.12 -9.75 8.41
N HIS A 110 -0.72 -8.78 7.59
CA HIS A 110 0.42 -8.90 6.69
C HIS A 110 1.36 -7.72 6.88
N PHE A 111 2.67 -7.98 6.73
CA PHE A 111 3.69 -6.95 6.86
C PHE A 111 4.44 -6.69 5.56
N LEU A 112 5.15 -5.57 5.57
CA LEU A 112 6.29 -5.28 4.71
C LEU A 112 7.54 -5.20 5.59
N LYS A 113 8.53 -6.05 5.29
CA LYS A 113 9.85 -6.05 5.92
C LYS A 113 10.91 -5.53 4.96
N VAL A 114 11.86 -4.76 5.49
CA VAL A 114 13.05 -4.31 4.78
C VAL A 114 14.25 -4.52 5.69
N ASP A 115 15.31 -5.16 5.17
CA ASP A 115 16.50 -5.52 5.95
C ASP A 115 16.15 -6.27 7.25
N GLY A 116 15.14 -7.15 7.18
CA GLY A 116 14.68 -7.99 8.30
C GLY A 116 13.79 -7.30 9.34
N ARG A 117 13.50 -6.00 9.20
CA ARG A 117 12.66 -5.22 10.13
C ARG A 117 11.32 -4.90 9.51
N VAL A 118 10.25 -4.96 10.30
CA VAL A 118 8.93 -4.51 9.84
C VAL A 118 8.96 -3.00 9.68
N VAL A 119 8.59 -2.53 8.48
CA VAL A 119 8.51 -1.09 8.17
C VAL A 119 7.08 -0.62 7.95
N GLY A 120 6.13 -1.54 7.82
CA GLY A 120 4.72 -1.25 7.71
C GLY A 120 3.89 -2.52 7.62
N TYR A 121 2.58 -2.39 7.73
CA TYR A 121 1.65 -3.52 7.76
C TYR A 121 0.25 -3.13 7.30
N ILE A 122 -0.53 -4.17 6.99
CA ILE A 122 -1.95 -4.10 6.72
C ILE A 122 -2.71 -5.10 7.60
N SER A 123 -3.85 -4.67 8.14
CA SER A 123 -4.83 -5.55 8.79
C SER A 123 -6.14 -5.60 8.00
N MET A 124 -6.67 -6.81 7.80
CA MET A 124 -7.97 -7.02 7.18
C MET A 124 -8.80 -8.06 7.93
N PHE A 125 -10.09 -7.80 8.04
CA PHE A 125 -11.00 -8.62 8.81
C PHE A 125 -12.23 -8.96 7.98
N ARG A 126 -12.87 -10.07 8.32
CA ARG A 126 -14.26 -10.33 7.97
C ARG A 126 -15.05 -10.30 9.27
N PHE A 127 -16.20 -9.65 9.23
CA PHE A 127 -17.11 -9.52 10.36
C PHE A 127 -18.53 -9.87 9.92
N SER A 128 -19.41 -10.11 10.90
CA SER A 128 -20.84 -10.11 10.66
C SER A 128 -21.30 -8.72 10.16
N GLU A 129 -22.38 -8.67 9.39
CA GLU A 129 -22.92 -7.41 8.87
C GLU A 129 -23.23 -6.40 9.97
N ASN A 130 -23.78 -6.85 11.10
CA ASN A 130 -24.12 -5.99 12.24
C ASN A 130 -22.89 -5.35 12.87
N PHE A 131 -21.83 -6.15 13.10
CA PHE A 131 -20.61 -5.64 13.72
C PHE A 131 -19.84 -4.70 12.77
N LEU A 132 -19.80 -5.04 11.48
CA LEU A 132 -19.25 -4.16 10.45
C LEU A 132 -20.01 -2.83 10.39
N ASP A 133 -21.34 -2.86 10.47
CA ASP A 133 -22.16 -1.65 10.52
C ASP A 133 -21.84 -0.79 11.74
N ASP A 134 -21.66 -1.40 12.91
CA ASP A 134 -21.26 -0.70 14.14
C ASP A 134 -19.89 -0.02 13.99
N LEU A 135 -18.90 -0.67 13.37
CA LEU A 135 -17.61 -0.06 13.06
C LEU A 135 -17.74 1.12 12.09
N LEU A 136 -18.44 0.93 10.96
CA LEU A 136 -18.58 1.97 9.93
C LEU A 136 -19.38 3.17 10.43
N THR A 137 -20.36 2.94 11.30
CA THR A 137 -21.13 4.01 11.92
C THR A 137 -20.36 4.69 13.05
N GLY A 138 -19.34 4.04 13.63
CA GLY A 138 -18.60 4.53 14.78
C GLY A 138 -19.31 4.30 16.11
N ARG A 139 -20.28 3.37 16.17
CA ARG A 139 -20.84 2.86 17.43
C ARG A 139 -19.86 1.95 18.16
N LYS A 140 -19.00 1.26 17.41
CA LYS A 140 -17.83 0.54 17.88
C LYS A 140 -16.56 1.11 17.23
N ILE A 141 -15.42 0.94 17.89
CA ILE A 141 -14.11 1.28 17.38
C ILE A 141 -13.24 0.02 17.28
N GLU A 142 -12.06 0.17 16.70
CA GLU A 142 -11.09 -0.89 16.45
C GLU A 142 -10.67 -1.62 17.75
N HIS A 143 -10.67 -0.91 18.88
CA HIS A 143 -10.41 -1.49 20.19
C HIS A 143 -11.49 -2.48 20.66
N ASP A 144 -12.72 -2.35 20.16
CA ASP A 144 -13.85 -3.22 20.52
C ASP A 144 -13.87 -4.53 19.71
N ILE A 145 -12.94 -4.71 18.78
CA ILE A 145 -12.81 -5.95 17.99
C ILE A 145 -12.32 -7.05 18.92
N THR A 146 -13.11 -8.13 19.02
CA THR A 146 -12.72 -9.35 19.74
C THR A 146 -12.64 -10.53 18.77
N VAL A 147 -12.06 -11.63 19.23
CA VAL A 147 -11.92 -12.85 18.41
C VAL A 147 -13.30 -13.36 17.99
N ASP A 148 -14.32 -13.24 18.85
CA ASP A 148 -15.67 -13.76 18.60
C ASP A 148 -16.39 -12.98 17.49
N GLU A 149 -16.13 -11.69 17.38
CA GLU A 149 -16.74 -10.83 16.36
C GLU A 149 -16.18 -11.09 14.96
N MET A 150 -14.96 -11.64 14.86
CA MET A 150 -14.35 -12.02 13.60
C MET A 150 -15.05 -13.23 12.98
N GLU A 151 -15.16 -13.24 11.66
CA GLU A 151 -15.60 -14.39 10.88
C GLU A 151 -14.42 -14.94 10.06
N PRO A 152 -14.35 -16.26 9.83
CA PRO A 152 -13.33 -16.84 8.96
C PRO A 152 -13.58 -16.43 7.51
N PHE A 153 -12.52 -16.29 6.72
CA PHE A 153 -12.65 -16.12 5.27
C PHE A 153 -13.09 -17.46 4.66
N ILE A 154 -14.30 -17.52 4.10
CA ILE A 154 -14.83 -18.75 3.51
C ILE A 154 -14.86 -18.64 1.98
N ARG A 155 -14.79 -19.79 1.32
CA ARG A 155 -14.99 -19.88 -0.12
C ARG A 155 -16.47 -20.08 -0.41
N LEU A 156 -16.88 -19.79 -1.65
CA LEU A 156 -18.20 -20.10 -2.22
C LEU A 156 -19.39 -19.27 -1.72
N GLU A 157 -19.23 -18.45 -0.68
CA GLU A 157 -20.26 -17.52 -0.22
C GLU A 157 -19.78 -16.07 -0.35
N PRO A 158 -20.63 -15.13 -0.82
CA PRO A 158 -20.30 -13.73 -0.86
C PRO A 158 -20.07 -13.13 0.54
N PHE A 159 -19.03 -12.32 0.71
CA PHE A 159 -18.81 -11.55 1.94
C PHE A 159 -18.10 -10.23 1.69
N GLY A 160 -18.17 -9.31 2.65
CA GLY A 160 -17.39 -8.08 2.70
C GLY A 160 -16.16 -8.22 3.60
N ILE A 161 -15.12 -7.44 3.34
CA ILE A 161 -13.96 -7.32 4.23
C ILE A 161 -13.82 -5.90 4.75
N TYR A 162 -13.23 -5.75 5.93
CA TYR A 162 -12.88 -4.48 6.54
C TYR A 162 -11.35 -4.34 6.58
N ILE A 163 -10.81 -3.33 5.92
CA ILE A 163 -9.40 -2.93 6.09
C ILE A 163 -9.36 -1.96 7.27
N ASP A 164 -8.76 -2.44 8.34
CA ASP A 164 -8.66 -1.72 9.61
C ASP A 164 -7.45 -0.78 9.62
N VAL A 165 -6.27 -1.29 9.28
CA VAL A 165 -5.04 -0.49 9.23
C VAL A 165 -4.29 -0.71 7.93
N ILE A 166 -3.79 0.38 7.36
CA ILE A 166 -2.59 0.40 6.50
C ILE A 166 -1.64 1.42 7.12
N ALA A 167 -0.51 0.97 7.62
CA ALA A 167 0.45 1.83 8.32
C ALA A 167 1.87 1.58 7.85
N VAL A 168 2.66 2.66 7.83
CA VAL A 168 4.10 2.64 7.60
C VAL A 168 4.74 3.42 8.74
N ASP A 169 5.90 2.94 9.23
CA ASP A 169 6.59 3.55 10.36
C ASP A 169 6.76 5.06 10.16
N PRO A 170 6.15 5.90 11.03
CA PRO A 170 6.17 7.35 10.86
C PRO A 170 7.57 7.93 11.08
N ASN A 171 8.50 7.18 11.70
CA ASN A 171 9.88 7.62 11.90
C ASN A 171 10.74 7.53 10.61
N LEU A 172 10.25 6.87 9.56
CA LEU A 172 10.95 6.81 8.28
C LEU A 172 10.85 8.16 7.53
N PRO A 173 11.84 8.50 6.68
CA PRO A 173 11.76 9.68 5.84
C PRO A 173 10.52 9.67 4.93
N ALA A 174 9.89 10.83 4.71
CA ALA A 174 8.61 10.92 4.01
C ALA A 174 8.60 10.23 2.62
N HIS A 175 9.66 10.40 1.82
CA HIS A 175 9.75 9.75 0.51
C HIS A 175 9.81 8.21 0.60
N VAL A 176 10.48 7.67 1.63
CA VAL A 176 10.53 6.23 1.93
C VAL A 176 9.15 5.75 2.39
N ARG A 177 8.46 6.52 3.24
CA ARG A 177 7.10 6.18 3.67
C ARG A 177 6.12 6.07 2.50
N HIS A 178 6.16 7.03 1.57
CA HIS A 178 5.32 6.98 0.38
C HIS A 178 5.62 5.77 -0.50
N LEU A 179 6.90 5.43 -0.68
CA LEU A 179 7.31 4.24 -1.40
C LEU A 179 6.75 2.96 -0.74
N TYR A 180 6.99 2.80 0.56
CA TYR A 180 6.55 1.62 1.31
C TYR A 180 5.04 1.52 1.46
N ALA A 181 4.32 2.64 1.53
CA ALA A 181 2.86 2.65 1.48
C ALA A 181 2.35 2.18 0.12
N GLY A 182 2.97 2.65 -0.98
CA GLY A 182 2.63 2.18 -2.33
C GLY A 182 2.89 0.68 -2.51
N LEU A 183 4.00 0.18 -1.96
CA LEU A 183 4.35 -1.24 -1.93
C LEU A 183 3.34 -2.09 -1.13
N LEU A 184 2.94 -1.64 0.07
CA LEU A 184 1.90 -2.31 0.87
C LEU A 184 0.56 -2.38 0.15
N VAL A 185 0.15 -1.27 -0.48
CA VAL A 185 -1.11 -1.20 -1.24
C VAL A 185 -1.06 -2.15 -2.45
N SER A 186 0.05 -2.16 -3.18
CA SER A 186 0.29 -3.10 -4.29
C SER A 186 0.21 -4.56 -3.81
N HIS A 187 0.84 -4.89 -2.69
CA HIS A 187 0.76 -6.23 -2.11
C HIS A 187 -0.66 -6.60 -1.66
N ALA A 188 -1.39 -5.69 -1.02
CA ALA A 188 -2.77 -5.90 -0.59
C ALA A 188 -3.69 -6.17 -1.79
N VAL A 189 -3.50 -5.42 -2.88
CA VAL A 189 -4.20 -5.64 -4.15
C VAL A 189 -3.93 -7.04 -4.70
N ASP A 190 -2.67 -7.49 -4.69
CA ASP A 190 -2.30 -8.82 -5.17
C ASP A 190 -2.86 -9.93 -4.29
N LEU A 191 -2.83 -9.75 -2.97
CA LEU A 191 -3.45 -10.68 -2.04
C LEU A 191 -4.95 -10.82 -2.32
N LEU A 192 -5.67 -9.70 -2.49
CA LEU A 192 -7.10 -9.72 -2.82
C LEU A 192 -7.37 -10.37 -4.18
N ALA A 193 -6.58 -10.05 -5.19
CA ALA A 193 -6.69 -10.66 -6.52
C ALA A 193 -6.46 -12.18 -6.47
N ASN A 194 -5.50 -12.63 -5.66
CA ASN A 194 -5.23 -14.05 -5.43
C ASN A 194 -6.37 -14.74 -4.68
N LEU A 195 -6.93 -14.12 -3.64
CA LEU A 195 -8.11 -14.65 -2.94
C LEU A 195 -9.28 -14.83 -3.92
N ILE A 196 -9.60 -13.82 -4.71
CA ILE A 196 -10.66 -13.91 -5.72
C ILE A 196 -10.38 -15.03 -6.74
N ALA A 197 -9.15 -15.12 -7.25
CA ALA A 197 -8.74 -16.17 -8.18
C ALA A 197 -8.84 -17.59 -7.58
N ASN A 198 -8.78 -17.71 -6.25
CA ASN A 198 -8.90 -18.97 -5.51
C ASN A 198 -10.32 -19.24 -4.98
N GLY A 199 -11.34 -18.53 -5.48
CA GLY A 199 -12.75 -18.83 -5.24
C GLY A 199 -13.34 -18.18 -3.98
N TYR A 200 -12.66 -17.19 -3.40
CA TYR A 200 -13.25 -16.34 -2.36
C TYR A 200 -14.13 -15.28 -3.04
N GLN A 201 -15.40 -15.16 -2.62
CA GLN A 201 -16.36 -14.23 -3.22
C GLN A 201 -16.41 -12.91 -2.43
N ILE A 202 -15.30 -12.17 -2.44
CA ILE A 202 -15.23 -10.88 -1.76
C ILE A 202 -15.99 -9.86 -2.61
N THR A 203 -17.09 -9.31 -2.08
CA THR A 203 -17.97 -8.38 -2.83
C THR A 203 -17.67 -6.92 -2.53
N HIS A 204 -17.19 -6.62 -1.33
CA HIS A 204 -16.95 -5.26 -0.88
C HIS A 204 -15.71 -5.20 0.00
N ILE A 205 -15.00 -4.07 -0.09
CA ILE A 205 -13.96 -3.67 0.85
C ILE A 205 -14.47 -2.43 1.57
N TYR A 206 -14.46 -2.45 2.89
CA TYR A 206 -14.84 -1.34 3.73
C TYR A 206 -13.65 -0.84 4.51
N THR A 207 -13.64 0.44 4.85
CA THR A 207 -12.64 1.02 5.75
C THR A 207 -13.19 2.31 6.34
N VAL A 208 -12.48 2.82 7.34
CA VAL A 208 -12.69 4.14 7.89
C VAL A 208 -11.38 4.91 7.83
N THR A 209 -11.47 6.22 7.72
CA THR A 209 -10.31 7.12 7.77
C THR A 209 -10.58 8.20 8.81
N SER A 210 -9.51 8.68 9.43
CA SER A 210 -9.54 9.80 10.37
C SER A 210 -8.50 10.88 10.04
N THR A 211 -7.77 10.70 8.94
CA THR A 211 -6.70 11.59 8.48
C THR A 211 -6.90 11.98 7.03
N GLU A 212 -6.39 13.15 6.64
CA GLU A 212 -6.45 13.64 5.26
C GLU A 212 -5.67 12.72 4.31
N GLU A 213 -4.54 12.17 4.77
CA GLU A 213 -3.74 11.21 4.01
C GLU A 213 -4.49 9.91 3.73
N GLY A 214 -5.19 9.37 4.73
CA GLY A 214 -6.04 8.19 4.57
C GLY A 214 -7.18 8.45 3.59
N ASP A 215 -7.85 9.59 3.74
CA ASP A 215 -8.89 10.07 2.84
C ASP A 215 -8.41 10.15 1.38
N ASN A 216 -7.24 10.76 1.18
CA ASN A 216 -6.63 10.91 -0.13
C ASN A 216 -6.23 9.56 -0.74
N LEU A 217 -5.76 8.62 0.09
CA LEU A 217 -5.41 7.27 -0.35
C LEU A 217 -6.64 6.49 -0.83
N VAL A 218 -7.70 6.40 -0.02
CA VAL A 218 -8.89 5.62 -0.37
C VAL A 218 -9.61 6.21 -1.59
N LYS A 219 -9.68 7.55 -1.70
CA LYS A 219 -10.22 8.24 -2.89
C LYS A 219 -9.40 7.92 -4.15
N LYS A 220 -8.06 7.91 -4.07
CA LYS A 220 -7.19 7.53 -5.19
C LYS A 220 -7.39 6.08 -5.61
N LEU A 221 -7.66 5.18 -4.66
CA LEU A 221 -7.95 3.77 -4.93
C LEU A 221 -9.36 3.55 -5.50
N GLY A 222 -10.20 4.59 -5.52
CA GLY A 222 -11.55 4.54 -6.09
C GLY A 222 -12.63 4.14 -5.08
N PHE A 223 -12.35 4.22 -3.77
CA PHE A 223 -13.38 4.01 -2.76
C PHE A 223 -14.43 5.12 -2.84
N ARG A 224 -15.69 4.74 -2.67
CA ARG A 224 -16.82 5.65 -2.52
C ARG A 224 -16.99 6.03 -1.06
N HIS A 225 -17.15 7.32 -0.80
CA HIS A 225 -17.50 7.81 0.52
C HIS A 225 -18.96 7.43 0.85
N LEU A 226 -19.17 6.84 2.02
CA LEU A 226 -20.48 6.53 2.57
C LEU A 226 -20.99 7.75 3.36
N GLU A 227 -21.60 8.70 2.65
CA GLU A 227 -22.08 9.93 3.27
C GLU A 227 -23.03 9.66 4.44
N LYS A 228 -22.82 10.38 5.56
CA LYS A 228 -23.62 10.28 6.79
C LYS A 228 -23.62 8.90 7.44
N LYS A 229 -22.73 7.98 7.01
CA LYS A 229 -22.62 6.66 7.63
C LYS A 229 -22.04 6.76 9.03
N SER A 230 -20.93 7.47 9.20
CA SER A 230 -20.34 7.68 10.51
C SER A 230 -21.07 8.78 11.28
N ILE A 231 -21.33 8.54 12.56
CA ILE A 231 -21.84 9.54 13.50
C ILE A 231 -20.70 10.35 14.14
N VAL A 232 -19.45 9.91 13.97
CA VAL A 232 -18.26 10.56 14.52
C VAL A 232 -17.71 11.53 13.48
N HIS A 233 -17.69 12.83 13.78
CA HIS A 233 -17.37 13.86 12.78
C HIS A 233 -15.96 13.75 12.18
N SER A 234 -14.99 13.25 12.95
CA SER A 234 -13.61 13.07 12.52
C SER A 234 -13.35 11.73 11.81
N ARG A 235 -14.40 10.94 11.52
CA ARG A 235 -14.29 9.61 10.93
C ARG A 235 -15.16 9.52 9.68
N SER A 236 -14.56 9.13 8.56
CA SER A 236 -15.27 8.96 7.30
C SER A 236 -15.25 7.49 6.90
N ALA A 237 -16.43 6.93 6.62
CA ALA A 237 -16.57 5.55 6.19
C ALA A 237 -16.55 5.47 4.66
N TYR A 238 -15.88 4.45 4.15
CA TYR A 238 -15.69 4.23 2.72
C TYR A 238 -15.97 2.79 2.35
N GLU A 239 -16.40 2.60 1.11
CA GLU A 239 -16.58 1.29 0.51
C GLU A 239 -15.97 1.21 -0.89
N TYR A 240 -15.58 0.02 -1.29
CA TYR A 240 -15.15 -0.30 -2.64
C TYR A 240 -15.85 -1.58 -3.09
N VAL A 241 -16.60 -1.51 -4.19
CA VAL A 241 -17.31 -2.65 -4.75
C VAL A 241 -16.33 -3.48 -5.59
N LEU A 242 -16.19 -4.76 -5.26
CA LEU A 242 -15.35 -5.74 -5.94
C LEU A 242 -16.16 -6.54 -6.98
N ASP A 243 -16.79 -5.83 -7.91
CA ASP A 243 -17.34 -6.44 -9.13
C ASP A 243 -16.23 -6.67 -10.19
N GLU A 244 -16.59 -7.19 -11.36
CA GLU A 244 -15.61 -7.43 -12.44
C GLU A 244 -14.80 -6.17 -12.80
N LYS A 245 -15.43 -4.99 -12.79
CA LYS A 245 -14.77 -3.71 -13.08
C LYS A 245 -13.86 -3.30 -11.91
N GLY A 246 -14.33 -3.46 -10.68
CA GLY A 246 -13.56 -3.20 -9.47
C GLY A 246 -12.29 -4.04 -9.42
N VAL A 247 -12.36 -5.32 -9.77
CA VAL A 247 -11.19 -6.21 -9.85
C VAL A 247 -10.23 -5.80 -10.96
N GLN A 248 -10.74 -5.47 -12.16
CA GLN A 248 -9.91 -4.96 -13.25
C GLN A 248 -9.19 -3.67 -12.87
N HIS A 249 -9.89 -2.75 -12.21
CA HIS A 249 -9.33 -1.49 -11.73
C HIS A 249 -8.20 -1.72 -10.74
N LEU A 250 -8.38 -2.58 -9.73
CA LEU A 250 -7.31 -2.95 -8.80
C LEU A 250 -6.10 -3.56 -9.52
N ARG A 251 -6.32 -4.48 -10.47
CA ARG A 251 -5.22 -5.06 -11.26
C ARG A 251 -4.46 -4.00 -12.07
N MET A 252 -5.14 -3.00 -12.60
CA MET A 252 -4.49 -1.89 -13.32
C MET A 252 -3.63 -1.02 -12.40
N PHE A 253 -4.01 -0.83 -11.15
CA PHE A 253 -3.18 -0.15 -10.14
C PHE A 253 -1.85 -0.87 -9.94
N ASN A 254 -1.86 -2.20 -9.88
CA ASN A 254 -0.64 -2.96 -9.68
C ASN A 254 0.33 -2.87 -10.88
N HIS A 255 -0.21 -2.79 -12.10
CA HIS A 255 0.60 -2.67 -13.33
C HIS A 255 1.23 -1.28 -13.55
N ARG A 256 0.81 -0.26 -12.79
CA ARG A 256 1.43 1.08 -12.82
C ARG A 256 2.61 1.20 -11.85
N GLY A 257 2.69 0.38 -10.81
CA GLY A 257 3.84 0.32 -9.89
C GLY A 257 5.07 -0.36 -10.47
N ASN A 258 4.90 -1.23 -11.48
CA ASN A 258 5.96 -2.00 -12.14
C ASN A 258 6.36 -1.45 -13.54
N LYS A 259 6.05 -0.20 -13.88
CA LYS A 259 6.35 0.42 -15.20
C LYS A 259 7.19 1.69 -15.11
#